data_AF-A0A3R7B1S5-F1
#
_entry.id   AF-A0A3R7B1S5-F1
#
_cell.length_a   1.000
_cell.length_b   1.000
_cell.length_c   1.000
_cell.angle_alpha   90.00
_cell.angle_beta   90.00
_cell.angle_gamma   90.00
#
_symmetry.space_group_name_H-M   'P 1'
#
loop_
_entity.id
_entity.type
_entity.pdbx_description
1 polymer ?
#
loop_
_entity_poly.entity_id
_entity_poly.type
_entity_poly.pdbx_seq_one_letter_code
_entity_poly.pdbx_strand_id
1 'polypeptide(L)'
;MIKVGCCGYPVNRKKYQETFQLVEINRTFYGYPKPQTVTRWREEAPEAFEFTVKAHQDISHKYKLRLEQSLEPFRRMKEICRVLRASILLIQTPASFTPNNLPQAETFFREAVRNGISLVWETRGPLWEETENRKLLKDVLAGLDVSHVTDPFRTMPVYTNQTVYFRLHGSGERMYYYQYTNKELKELYSKVKPLEKKHEQVYVLFNNLSMFEDATRFLTYLSTESFPSLNASHGVESVKAIVARTKYPATKNVLMKKLGWRLVEFADGKQIRLAELLENIPSGTYRTPEDVLKHL
;
A
#
# COMPACT_ATOMS: atom_id res chain seq x y z
N MET A 1 5.22 1.15 18.26
CA MET A 1 3.82 1.49 17.95
C MET A 1 3.50 1.08 16.51
N ILE A 2 2.35 0.45 16.26
CA ILE A 2 1.87 0.16 14.89
C ILE A 2 1.06 1.35 14.36
N LYS A 3 1.45 1.89 13.21
CA LYS A 3 0.77 2.98 12.51
C LYS A 3 0.17 2.46 11.21
N VAL A 4 -1.13 2.65 11.04
CA VAL A 4 -1.87 2.15 9.87
C VAL A 4 -2.31 3.34 9.01
N GLY A 5 -2.13 3.21 7.71
CA GLY A 5 -2.54 4.24 6.75
C GLY A 5 -2.70 3.68 5.34
N CYS A 6 -2.81 4.59 4.38
CA CYS A 6 -3.01 4.28 2.97
C CYS A 6 -2.00 5.00 2.10
N CYS A 7 -1.77 4.41 0.93
CA CYS A 7 -0.96 4.93 -0.16
C CYS A 7 -1.70 6.03 -0.93
N GLY A 8 -1.98 7.14 -0.26
CA GLY A 8 -2.78 8.27 -0.74
C GLY A 8 -4.15 8.31 -0.07
N TYR A 9 -5.02 9.20 -0.55
CA TYR A 9 -6.37 9.38 -0.03
C TYR A 9 -7.40 8.61 -0.89
N PRO A 10 -7.84 7.40 -0.48
CA PRO A 10 -8.84 6.61 -1.22
C PRO A 10 -10.26 7.20 -1.13
N VAL A 11 -10.50 8.05 -0.15
CA VAL A 11 -11.75 8.78 0.09
C VAL A 11 -11.43 10.27 0.25
N ASN A 12 -12.45 11.12 0.42
CA ASN A 12 -12.20 12.53 0.67
C ASN A 12 -11.32 12.74 1.92
N ARG A 13 -10.47 13.78 1.90
CA ARG A 13 -9.44 14.01 2.92
C ARG A 13 -9.99 14.14 4.33
N LYS A 14 -11.14 14.83 4.50
CA LYS A 14 -11.79 15.00 5.80
C LYS A 14 -12.16 13.65 6.42
N LYS A 15 -12.93 12.84 5.69
CA LYS A 15 -13.32 11.48 6.12
C LYS A 15 -12.09 10.61 6.43
N TYR A 16 -11.03 10.76 5.64
CA TYR A 16 -9.79 10.01 5.87
C TYR A 16 -9.11 10.38 7.18
N GLN A 17 -8.94 11.69 7.43
CA GLN A 17 -8.25 12.21 8.61
C GLN A 17 -9.03 12.04 9.91
N GLU A 18 -10.36 11.84 9.82
CA GLU A 18 -11.21 11.40 10.94
C GLU A 18 -10.95 9.93 11.33
N THR A 19 -10.44 9.11 10.40
CA THR A 19 -10.22 7.66 10.60
C THR A 19 -8.76 7.30 10.88
N PHE A 20 -7.82 7.91 10.14
CA PHE A 20 -6.40 7.59 10.20
C PHE A 20 -5.57 8.81 10.61
N GLN A 21 -4.42 8.54 11.23
CA GLN A 21 -3.43 9.57 11.61
C GLN A 21 -2.18 9.56 10.72
N LEU A 22 -2.22 8.84 9.60
CA LEU A 22 -1.07 8.62 8.71
C LEU A 22 -1.53 8.51 7.27
N VAL A 23 -0.81 9.17 6.34
CA VAL A 23 -0.94 8.92 4.89
C VAL A 23 0.41 8.97 4.19
N GLU A 24 0.59 8.10 3.20
CA GLU A 24 1.70 8.21 2.24
C GLU A 24 1.30 9.06 1.04
N ILE A 25 1.96 10.20 0.85
CA ILE A 25 1.76 11.06 -0.32
C ILE A 25 2.42 10.41 -1.54
N ASN A 26 1.57 9.89 -2.43
CA ASN A 26 2.01 9.28 -3.69
C ASN A 26 1.94 10.22 -4.90
N ARG A 27 1.22 11.34 -4.82
CA ARG A 27 1.09 12.27 -5.94
C ARG A 27 2.44 12.83 -6.39
N THR A 28 3.36 13.00 -5.44
CA THR A 28 4.75 13.44 -5.66
C THR A 28 5.55 12.50 -6.54
N PHE A 29 5.14 11.24 -6.69
CA PHE A 29 5.78 10.31 -7.62
C PHE A 29 5.65 10.77 -9.08
N TYR A 30 4.48 11.31 -9.45
CA TYR A 30 4.12 11.66 -10.83
C TYR A 30 4.42 13.11 -11.19
N GLY A 31 4.47 13.99 -10.19
CA GLY A 31 4.77 15.40 -10.41
C GLY A 31 4.98 16.14 -9.11
N TYR A 32 5.74 17.23 -9.19
CA TYR A 32 6.02 18.09 -8.04
C TYR A 32 4.83 19.02 -7.78
N PRO A 33 4.16 18.92 -6.62
CA PRO A 33 3.10 19.85 -6.26
C PRO A 33 3.66 21.28 -6.11
N LYS A 34 2.80 22.29 -6.30
CA LYS A 34 3.19 23.68 -6.01
C LYS A 34 3.45 23.82 -4.50
N PRO A 35 4.39 24.67 -4.07
CA PRO A 35 4.66 24.89 -2.64
C PRO A 35 3.42 25.27 -1.83
N GLN A 36 2.52 26.10 -2.39
CA GLN A 36 1.26 26.44 -1.72
C GLN A 36 0.35 25.22 -1.53
N THR A 37 0.33 24.28 -2.48
CA THR A 37 -0.43 23.04 -2.35
C THR A 37 0.07 22.19 -1.18
N VAL A 38 1.39 22.06 -1.04
CA VAL A 38 2.01 21.28 0.06
C VAL A 38 1.77 21.94 1.41
N THR A 39 1.91 23.26 1.46
CA THR A 39 1.64 24.07 2.68
C THR A 39 0.20 23.88 3.13
N ARG A 40 -0.76 24.03 2.21
CA ARG A 40 -2.18 23.81 2.47
C ARG A 40 -2.48 22.39 2.97
N TRP A 41 -1.81 21.36 2.42
CA TRP A 41 -1.98 19.99 2.92
C TRP A 41 -1.56 19.84 4.38
N ARG A 42 -0.49 20.52 4.80
CA ARG A 42 -0.04 20.50 6.19
C ARG A 42 -1.00 21.26 7.10
N GLU A 43 -1.43 22.45 6.68
CA GLU A 43 -2.33 23.33 7.44
C GLU A 43 -3.73 22.73 7.64
N GLU A 44 -4.27 22.05 6.62
CA GLU A 44 -5.59 21.41 6.70
C GLU A 44 -5.60 20.10 7.50
N ALA A 45 -4.43 19.49 7.74
CA ALA A 45 -4.33 18.23 8.47
C ALA A 45 -4.24 18.47 9.98
N PRO A 46 -4.80 17.58 10.82
CA PRO A 46 -4.65 17.66 12.27
C PRO A 46 -3.19 17.77 12.70
N GLU A 47 -2.91 18.42 13.83
CA GLU A 47 -1.54 18.70 14.27
C GLU A 47 -0.68 17.44 14.41
N ALA A 48 -1.24 16.38 15.01
CA ALA A 48 -0.59 15.08 15.19
C ALA A 48 -0.60 14.18 13.93
N PHE A 49 -1.24 14.62 12.84
CA PHE A 49 -1.36 13.82 11.63
C PHE A 49 -0.02 13.70 10.91
N GLU A 50 0.38 12.49 10.57
CA GLU A 50 1.67 12.17 9.99
C GLU A 50 1.59 12.00 8.46
N PHE A 51 2.59 12.55 7.79
CA PHE A 51 2.80 12.32 6.37
C PHE A 51 4.08 11.52 6.15
N THR A 52 4.01 10.55 5.25
CA THR A 52 5.20 9.99 4.59
C THR A 52 5.13 10.37 3.11
N VAL A 53 6.26 10.41 2.41
CA VAL A 53 6.29 10.89 1.02
C VAL A 53 6.93 9.85 0.13
N LYS A 54 6.32 9.58 -1.02
CA LYS A 54 6.99 8.81 -2.08
C LYS A 54 7.81 9.75 -2.96
N ALA A 55 9.08 9.41 -3.14
CA ALA A 55 10.01 10.13 -3.98
C ALA A 55 9.51 10.25 -5.43
N HIS A 56 9.83 11.37 -6.08
CA HIS A 56 9.52 11.57 -7.48
C HIS A 56 10.21 10.50 -8.35
N GLN A 57 9.52 10.06 -9.41
CA GLN A 57 10.02 9.01 -10.32
C GLN A 57 11.33 9.38 -11.02
N ASP A 58 11.68 10.66 -11.07
CA ASP A 58 12.99 11.10 -11.57
C ASP A 58 14.13 10.43 -10.81
N ILE A 59 14.03 10.34 -9.47
CA ILE A 59 15.06 9.75 -8.62
C ILE A 59 15.17 8.25 -8.91
N SER A 60 14.06 7.51 -8.86
CA SER A 60 14.11 6.05 -8.82
C SER A 60 13.91 5.34 -10.16
N HIS A 61 13.22 5.96 -11.13
CA HIS A 61 12.90 5.35 -12.43
C HIS A 61 13.73 5.94 -13.57
N LYS A 62 13.77 7.28 -13.67
CA LYS A 62 14.48 7.98 -14.76
C LYS A 62 15.99 7.96 -14.55
N TYR A 63 16.45 8.45 -13.41
CA TYR A 63 17.86 8.51 -13.06
C TYR A 63 18.34 7.24 -12.36
N LYS A 64 17.42 6.37 -11.95
CA LYS A 64 17.73 5.07 -11.33
C LYS A 64 18.73 5.23 -10.17
N LEU A 65 18.58 6.23 -9.31
CA LEU A 65 19.50 6.52 -8.19
C LEU A 65 20.93 6.91 -8.62
N ARG A 66 21.13 7.49 -9.82
CA ARG A 66 22.44 8.08 -10.14
C ARG A 66 22.54 9.38 -9.35
N LEU A 67 23.57 9.49 -8.51
CA LEU A 67 23.69 10.57 -7.52
C LEU A 67 23.54 11.95 -8.17
N GLU A 68 24.46 12.29 -9.08
CA GLU A 68 24.52 13.62 -9.72
C GLU A 68 23.18 14.06 -10.33
N GLN A 69 22.54 13.19 -11.12
CA GLN A 69 21.25 13.53 -11.73
C GLN A 69 20.10 13.58 -10.72
N SER A 70 20.22 12.90 -9.57
CA SER A 70 19.19 12.82 -8.55
C SER A 70 19.27 13.93 -7.49
N LEU A 71 20.37 14.70 -7.43
CA LEU A 71 20.59 15.74 -6.40
C LEU A 71 19.46 16.78 -6.37
N GLU A 72 19.12 17.38 -7.52
CA GLU A 72 18.07 18.41 -7.56
C GLU A 72 16.66 17.84 -7.30
N PRO A 73 16.22 16.73 -7.95
CA PRO A 73 14.99 16.04 -7.55
C PRO A 73 14.92 15.72 -6.06
N PHE A 74 16.02 15.23 -5.47
CA PHE A 74 16.09 14.90 -4.05
C PHE A 74 15.98 16.15 -3.19
N ARG A 75 16.65 17.25 -3.54
CA ARG A 75 16.51 18.55 -2.85
C ARG A 75 15.06 19.01 -2.82
N ARG A 76 14.34 18.92 -3.94
CA ARG A 76 12.90 19.25 -4.01
C ARG A 76 12.05 18.33 -3.14
N MET A 77 12.36 17.03 -3.11
CA MET A 77 11.67 16.09 -2.23
C MET A 77 11.90 16.40 -0.75
N LYS A 78 13.13 16.75 -0.35
CA LYS A 78 13.42 17.17 1.03
C LYS A 78 12.63 18.40 1.44
N GLU A 79 12.46 19.36 0.55
CA GLU A 79 11.64 20.55 0.81
C GLU A 79 10.15 20.19 1.01
N ILE A 80 9.61 19.29 0.19
CA ILE A 80 8.24 18.79 0.36
C ILE A 80 8.11 18.08 1.73
N CYS A 81 9.06 17.22 2.08
CA CYS A 81 9.06 16.55 3.38
C CYS A 81 9.10 17.56 4.54
N ARG A 82 9.96 18.59 4.44
CA ARG A 82 10.08 19.65 5.44
C ARG A 82 8.75 20.37 5.67
N VAL A 83 8.08 20.79 4.59
CA VAL A 83 6.79 21.50 4.69
C VAL A 83 5.70 20.60 5.27
N LEU A 84 5.66 19.32 4.90
CA LEU A 84 4.70 18.36 5.46
C LEU A 84 5.04 17.89 6.88
N ARG A 85 6.22 18.24 7.40
CA ARG A 85 6.80 17.63 8.61
C ARG A 85 6.90 16.11 8.49
N ALA A 86 7.16 15.61 7.29
CA ALA A 86 7.33 14.19 7.00
C ALA A 86 8.76 13.75 7.32
N SER A 87 8.90 12.75 8.19
CA SER A 87 10.19 12.17 8.58
C SER A 87 10.67 11.07 7.64
N ILE A 88 9.79 10.50 6.81
CA ILE A 88 10.10 9.36 5.94
C ILE A 88 9.93 9.73 4.47
N LEU A 89 10.96 9.43 3.67
CA LEU A 89 10.91 9.47 2.21
C LEU A 89 11.09 8.05 1.64
N LEU A 90 10.01 7.51 1.07
CA LEU A 90 9.99 6.25 0.35
C LEU A 90 10.61 6.41 -1.03
N ILE A 91 11.62 5.60 -1.34
CA ILE A 91 12.15 5.42 -2.68
C ILE A 91 11.71 4.05 -3.15
N GLN A 92 10.98 3.97 -4.26
CA GLN A 92 10.61 2.69 -4.88
C GLN A 92 11.25 2.60 -6.26
N THR A 93 12.07 1.58 -6.50
CA THR A 93 12.67 1.32 -7.80
C THR A 93 11.81 0.35 -8.64
N PRO A 94 11.86 0.41 -9.97
CA PRO A 94 11.12 -0.52 -10.84
C PRO A 94 11.80 -1.90 -10.91
N ALA A 95 11.11 -2.90 -11.48
CA ALA A 95 11.67 -4.24 -11.71
C ALA A 95 12.91 -4.26 -12.62
N SER A 96 13.09 -3.23 -13.44
CA SER A 96 14.27 -3.04 -14.29
C SER A 96 15.47 -2.43 -13.55
N PHE A 97 15.34 -2.16 -12.25
CA PHE A 97 16.44 -1.85 -11.35
C PHE A 97 16.80 -3.14 -10.63
N THR A 98 17.84 -3.81 -11.11
CA THR A 98 18.21 -5.16 -10.65
C THR A 98 19.36 -5.08 -9.63
N PRO A 99 19.73 -6.19 -8.98
CA PRO A 99 20.90 -6.23 -8.08
C PRO A 99 22.21 -5.71 -8.70
N ASN A 100 22.36 -5.77 -10.04
CA ASN A 100 23.51 -5.17 -10.73
C ASN A 100 23.61 -3.65 -10.57
N ASN A 101 22.51 -2.97 -10.23
CA ASN A 101 22.48 -1.54 -9.95
C ASN A 101 22.74 -1.22 -8.47
N LEU A 102 22.94 -2.21 -7.60
CA LEU A 102 23.12 -2.00 -6.17
C LEU A 102 24.31 -1.09 -5.80
N PRO A 103 25.50 -1.18 -6.44
CA PRO A 103 26.61 -0.27 -6.13
C PRO A 103 26.23 1.21 -6.30
N GLN A 104 25.38 1.48 -7.30
CA GLN A 104 24.90 2.82 -7.59
C GLN A 104 23.89 3.31 -6.54
N ALA A 105 22.98 2.44 -6.10
CA ALA A 105 22.08 2.74 -4.98
C ALA A 105 22.88 3.03 -3.70
N GLU A 106 23.93 2.24 -3.44
CA GLU A 106 24.82 2.42 -2.30
C GLU A 106 25.49 3.79 -2.31
N THR A 107 26.09 4.21 -3.44
CA THR A 107 26.63 5.57 -3.62
C THR A 107 25.57 6.63 -3.30
N PHE A 108 24.37 6.51 -3.89
CA PHE A 108 23.29 7.47 -3.65
C PHE A 108 22.90 7.56 -2.17
N PHE A 109 22.61 6.44 -1.52
CA PHE A 109 22.15 6.43 -0.12
C PHE A 109 23.24 6.85 0.87
N ARG A 110 24.51 6.63 0.54
CA ARG A 110 25.67 7.04 1.34
C ARG A 110 25.90 8.54 1.27
N GLU A 111 25.83 9.12 0.08
CA GLU A 111 26.26 10.50 -0.17
C GLU A 111 25.11 11.51 -0.17
N ALA A 112 23.87 11.07 -0.40
CA ALA A 112 22.71 11.96 -0.38
C ALA A 112 22.45 12.50 1.03
N VAL A 113 22.74 13.78 1.24
CA VAL A 113 22.57 14.47 2.53
C VAL A 113 21.09 14.46 2.95
N ARG A 114 20.77 13.69 4.00
CA ARG A 114 19.39 13.35 4.40
C ARG A 114 18.67 14.42 5.24
N ASN A 115 19.38 15.30 5.94
CA ASN A 115 18.81 16.35 6.81
C ASN A 115 17.76 15.83 7.81
N GLY A 116 18.02 14.69 8.45
CA GLY A 116 17.10 14.09 9.42
C GLY A 116 15.93 13.29 8.83
N ILE A 117 15.83 13.18 7.50
CA ILE A 117 14.83 12.33 6.84
C ILE A 117 15.33 10.88 6.81
N SER A 118 14.50 9.96 7.30
CA SER A 118 14.71 8.52 7.14
C SER A 118 14.37 8.10 5.72
N LEU A 119 15.33 7.52 5.01
CA LEU A 119 15.10 6.92 3.71
C LEU A 119 14.69 5.47 3.88
N VAL A 120 13.64 5.06 3.17
CA VAL A 120 13.20 3.68 3.11
C VAL A 120 13.13 3.25 1.64
N TRP A 121 13.62 2.05 1.33
CA TRP A 121 13.76 1.60 -0.05
C TRP A 121 12.91 0.36 -0.34
N GLU A 122 12.01 0.48 -1.31
CA GLU A 122 11.22 -0.61 -1.86
C GLU A 122 11.82 -1.12 -3.16
N THR A 123 12.30 -2.36 -3.15
CA THR A 123 12.79 -3.07 -4.34
C THR A 123 11.63 -3.78 -5.04
N ARG A 124 11.72 -3.93 -6.36
CA ARG A 124 10.71 -4.62 -7.18
C ARG A 124 11.38 -5.58 -8.14
N GLY A 125 10.71 -6.69 -8.44
CA GLY A 125 11.19 -7.70 -9.39
C GLY A 125 11.73 -8.96 -8.71
N PRO A 126 11.64 -10.12 -9.37
CA PRO A 126 11.92 -11.42 -8.77
C PRO A 126 13.39 -11.62 -8.37
N LEU A 127 14.34 -10.96 -9.06
CA LEU A 127 15.76 -11.08 -8.75
C LEU A 127 16.10 -10.65 -7.31
N TRP A 128 15.35 -9.70 -6.74
CA TRP A 128 15.55 -9.28 -5.34
C TRP A 128 15.04 -10.30 -4.31
N GLU A 129 14.32 -11.33 -4.74
CA GLU A 129 13.81 -12.40 -3.87
C GLU A 129 14.77 -13.60 -3.79
N GLU A 130 15.77 -13.67 -4.66
CA GLU A 130 16.82 -14.70 -4.65
C GLU A 130 17.70 -14.59 -3.40
N THR A 131 18.04 -15.74 -2.79
CA THR A 131 18.75 -15.81 -1.50
C THR A 131 20.04 -14.99 -1.48
N GLU A 132 20.88 -15.09 -2.51
CA GLU A 132 22.15 -14.36 -2.58
C GLU A 132 21.95 -12.86 -2.69
N ASN A 133 21.02 -12.42 -3.55
CA ASN A 133 20.70 -11.01 -3.71
C ASN A 133 20.07 -10.41 -2.43
N ARG A 134 19.28 -11.20 -1.70
CA ARG A 134 18.73 -10.80 -0.40
C ARG A 134 19.81 -10.63 0.66
N LYS A 135 20.82 -11.52 0.68
CA LYS A 135 21.96 -11.41 1.59
C LYS A 135 22.78 -10.15 1.28
N LEU A 136 23.12 -9.95 0.00
CA LEU A 136 23.83 -8.75 -0.44
C LEU A 136 23.06 -7.46 -0.10
N LEU A 137 21.75 -7.44 -0.39
CA LEU A 137 20.89 -6.30 -0.06
C LEU A 137 20.85 -6.05 1.45
N LYS A 138 20.80 -7.08 2.28
CA LYS A 138 20.84 -6.95 3.75
C LYS A 138 22.08 -6.21 4.20
N ASP A 139 23.25 -6.63 3.74
CA ASP A 139 24.53 -6.09 4.18
C ASP A 139 24.67 -4.61 3.77
N VAL A 140 24.28 -4.28 2.53
CA VAL A 140 24.28 -2.90 2.02
C VAL A 140 23.30 -2.01 2.80
N LEU A 141 22.05 -2.46 2.98
CA LEU A 141 21.04 -1.68 3.71
C LEU A 141 21.42 -1.47 5.19
N ALA A 142 22.03 -2.47 5.81
CA ALA A 142 22.53 -2.36 7.18
C ALA A 142 23.66 -1.35 7.32
N GLY A 143 24.62 -1.36 6.39
CA GLY A 143 25.73 -0.40 6.38
C GLY A 143 25.30 1.05 6.07
N LEU A 144 24.14 1.25 5.47
CA LEU A 144 23.61 2.55 5.08
C LEU A 144 22.48 3.06 5.99
N ASP A 145 22.02 2.24 6.93
CA ASP A 145 20.84 2.52 7.76
C ASP A 145 19.62 2.92 6.90
N VAL A 146 19.22 2.05 5.97
CA VAL A 146 18.07 2.24 5.08
C VAL A 146 17.12 1.04 5.22
N SER A 147 15.93 1.24 5.77
CA SER A 147 14.98 0.13 5.93
C SER A 147 14.46 -0.39 4.59
N HIS A 148 14.42 -1.72 4.45
CA HIS A 148 13.80 -2.39 3.30
C HIS A 148 12.28 -2.32 3.43
N VAL A 149 11.62 -1.74 2.43
CA VAL A 149 10.17 -1.74 2.31
C VAL A 149 9.70 -2.93 1.50
N THR A 150 8.75 -3.67 2.04
CA THR A 150 8.24 -4.91 1.44
C THR A 150 6.73 -5.04 1.62
N ASP A 151 6.13 -5.96 0.87
CA ASP A 151 4.81 -6.50 1.18
C ASP A 151 5.00 -7.77 2.03
N PRO A 152 4.55 -7.80 3.30
CA PRO A 152 4.82 -8.90 4.23
C PRO A 152 4.11 -10.22 3.87
N PHE A 153 3.16 -10.17 2.93
CA PHE A 153 2.56 -11.39 2.36
C PHE A 153 3.44 -12.02 1.29
N ARG A 154 4.37 -11.25 0.70
CA ARG A 154 5.33 -11.76 -0.29
C ARG A 154 6.66 -12.11 0.36
N THR A 155 7.22 -11.17 1.12
CA THR A 155 8.51 -11.34 1.76
C THR A 155 8.69 -10.39 2.93
N MET A 156 9.44 -10.82 3.94
CA MET A 156 9.83 -9.92 5.04
C MET A 156 11.03 -9.05 4.62
N PRO A 157 11.20 -7.87 5.22
CA PRO A 157 12.35 -7.01 4.96
C PRO A 157 13.65 -7.73 5.34
N VAL A 158 14.71 -7.47 4.57
CA VAL A 158 16.03 -8.06 4.85
C VAL A 158 16.77 -7.30 5.94
N TYR A 159 16.46 -6.01 6.07
CA TYR A 159 16.97 -5.11 7.08
C TYR A 159 15.92 -4.05 7.40
N THR A 160 15.84 -3.67 8.67
CA THR A 160 15.02 -2.59 9.20
C THR A 160 15.76 -1.95 10.34
N ASN A 161 15.78 -0.63 10.42
CA ASN A 161 16.31 0.10 11.56
C ASN A 161 15.24 0.23 12.67
N GLN A 162 15.17 1.38 13.36
CA GLN A 162 14.11 1.68 14.33
C GLN A 162 12.71 1.75 13.69
N THR A 163 12.63 1.86 12.36
CA THR A 163 11.40 1.94 11.59
C THR A 163 11.24 0.74 10.65
N VAL A 164 10.13 0.03 10.79
CA VAL A 164 9.66 -0.97 9.81
C VAL A 164 8.60 -0.32 8.92
N TYR A 165 8.66 -0.53 7.61
CA TYR A 165 7.73 0.08 6.67
C TYR A 165 7.20 -0.96 5.68
N PHE A 166 5.92 -1.29 5.79
CA PHE A 166 5.23 -2.23 4.90
C PHE A 166 4.31 -1.51 3.94
N ARG A 167 4.26 -2.00 2.69
CA ARG A 167 3.29 -1.56 1.69
C ARG A 167 2.56 -2.77 1.13
N LEU A 168 1.25 -2.79 1.30
CA LEU A 168 0.39 -3.91 0.96
C LEU A 168 -0.27 -3.68 -0.39
N HIS A 169 0.04 -4.50 -1.39
CA HIS A 169 -0.40 -4.29 -2.78
C HIS A 169 -1.54 -5.20 -3.21
N GLY A 170 -1.94 -6.13 -2.34
CA GLY A 170 -2.83 -7.23 -2.68
C GLY A 170 -2.08 -8.45 -3.22
N SER A 171 -2.70 -9.62 -3.07
CA SER A 171 -2.14 -10.92 -3.47
C SER A 171 -2.86 -11.54 -4.66
N GLY A 172 -3.54 -10.72 -5.47
CA GLY A 172 -4.25 -11.16 -6.68
C GLY A 172 -3.37 -11.13 -7.91
N GLU A 173 -3.81 -11.80 -8.98
CA GLU A 173 -3.10 -11.81 -10.27
C GLU A 173 -2.89 -10.40 -10.83
N ARG A 174 -3.91 -9.53 -10.66
CA ARG A 174 -3.83 -8.12 -11.04
C ARG A 174 -3.47 -7.27 -9.83
N MET A 175 -2.29 -6.66 -9.89
CA MET A 175 -1.78 -5.74 -8.86
C MET A 175 -2.84 -4.70 -8.45
N TYR A 176 -2.98 -4.48 -7.14
CA TYR A 176 -3.95 -3.60 -6.49
C TYR A 176 -5.42 -4.06 -6.52
N TYR A 177 -5.84 -4.93 -7.43
CA TYR A 177 -7.22 -5.42 -7.51
C TYR A 177 -7.43 -6.51 -6.46
N TYR A 178 -7.55 -6.08 -5.21
CA TYR A 178 -7.60 -6.97 -4.05
C TYR A 178 -8.36 -6.36 -2.88
N GLN A 179 -8.90 -7.25 -2.04
CA GLN A 179 -9.53 -6.92 -0.76
C GLN A 179 -9.13 -7.98 0.25
N TYR A 180 -8.50 -7.64 1.36
CA TYR A 180 -8.01 -8.66 2.28
C TYR A 180 -9.16 -9.28 3.10
N THR A 181 -9.11 -10.60 3.27
CA THR A 181 -10.03 -11.34 4.16
C THR A 181 -9.68 -11.10 5.63
N ASN A 182 -10.61 -11.36 6.54
CA ASN A 182 -10.37 -11.37 7.99
C ASN A 182 -9.23 -12.32 8.35
N LYS A 183 -9.15 -13.47 7.67
CA LYS A 183 -8.07 -14.45 7.87
C LYS A 183 -6.70 -13.86 7.51
N GLU A 184 -6.59 -13.22 6.35
CA GLU A 184 -5.35 -12.58 5.91
C GLU A 184 -4.97 -11.39 6.81
N LEU A 185 -5.93 -10.56 7.21
CA LEU A 185 -5.66 -9.45 8.14
C LEU A 185 -5.21 -9.96 9.52
N LYS A 186 -5.71 -11.11 9.99
CA LYS A 186 -5.17 -11.79 11.19
C LYS A 186 -3.75 -12.29 11.00
N GLU A 187 -3.43 -12.83 9.83
CA GLU A 187 -2.06 -13.22 9.49
C GLU A 187 -1.12 -12.00 9.42
N LEU A 188 -1.59 -10.88 8.86
CA LEU A 188 -0.85 -9.62 8.90
C LEU A 188 -0.58 -9.20 10.34
N TYR A 189 -1.59 -9.26 11.21
CA TYR A 189 -1.45 -8.95 12.63
C TYR A 189 -0.36 -9.82 13.29
N SER A 190 -0.36 -11.14 13.05
CA SER A 190 0.63 -12.04 13.63
C SER A 190 2.06 -11.77 13.14
N LYS A 191 2.22 -11.27 11.90
CA LYS A 191 3.50 -10.82 11.35
C LYS A 191 3.97 -9.49 11.94
N VAL A 192 3.08 -8.50 12.11
CA VAL A 192 3.48 -7.13 12.51
C VAL A 192 3.52 -6.92 14.01
N LYS A 193 2.67 -7.59 14.79
CA LYS A 193 2.57 -7.38 16.25
C LYS A 193 3.88 -7.67 16.99
N PRO A 194 4.65 -8.72 16.67
CA PRO A 194 5.94 -8.97 17.31
C PRO A 194 6.98 -7.88 17.05
N LEU A 195 6.85 -7.13 15.95
CA LEU A 195 7.80 -6.07 15.57
C LEU A 195 7.63 -4.82 16.44
N GLU A 196 6.45 -4.60 17.01
CA GLU A 196 6.19 -3.46 17.90
C GLU A 196 7.09 -3.44 19.14
N LYS A 197 7.54 -4.61 19.62
CA LYS A 197 8.45 -4.73 20.77
C LYS A 197 9.91 -4.46 20.40
N LYS A 198 10.26 -4.64 19.12
CA LYS A 198 11.64 -4.57 18.62
C LYS A 198 11.97 -3.23 17.97
N HIS A 199 10.95 -2.53 17.48
CA HIS A 199 11.07 -1.32 16.70
C HIS A 199 10.23 -0.21 17.30
N GLU A 200 10.70 1.03 17.17
CA GLU A 200 9.98 2.20 17.66
C GLU A 200 8.67 2.38 16.88
N GLN A 201 8.75 2.24 15.55
CA GLN A 201 7.64 2.51 14.64
C GLN A 201 7.47 1.41 13.60
N VAL A 202 6.24 0.90 13.45
CA VAL A 202 5.86 -0.09 12.43
C VAL A 202 4.76 0.50 11.57
N TYR A 203 5.11 0.91 10.35
CA TYR A 203 4.19 1.49 9.38
C TYR A 203 3.58 0.40 8.51
N VAL A 204 2.25 0.39 8.41
CA VAL A 204 1.47 -0.56 7.60
C VAL A 204 0.60 0.25 6.64
N LEU A 205 1.06 0.39 5.39
CA LEU A 205 0.39 1.20 4.37
C LEU A 205 -0.32 0.31 3.35
N PHE A 206 -1.65 0.41 3.29
CA PHE A 206 -2.44 -0.29 2.28
C PHE A 206 -2.41 0.47 0.95
N ASN A 207 -2.22 -0.27 -0.16
CA ASN A 207 -2.15 0.26 -1.52
C ASN A 207 -3.04 -0.52 -2.51
N ASN A 208 -3.88 -1.43 -2.02
CA ASN A 208 -4.88 -2.12 -2.82
C ASN A 208 -6.14 -1.23 -3.03
N LEU A 209 -7.02 -1.61 -3.97
CA LEU A 209 -8.21 -0.82 -4.31
C LEU A 209 -9.28 -0.77 -3.22
N SER A 210 -9.22 -1.65 -2.21
CA SER A 210 -10.05 -1.58 -0.99
C SER A 210 -9.25 -1.03 0.21
N MET A 211 -8.18 -0.27 -0.02
CA MET A 211 -7.25 0.13 1.05
C MET A 211 -7.93 0.88 2.20
N PHE A 212 -8.98 1.66 1.95
CA PHE A 212 -9.69 2.35 3.02
C PHE A 212 -10.40 1.35 3.95
N GLU A 213 -11.17 0.43 3.37
CA GLU A 213 -11.92 -0.57 4.11
C GLU A 213 -10.98 -1.56 4.82
N ASP A 214 -9.94 -2.03 4.14
CA ASP A 214 -8.99 -3.00 4.70
C ASP A 214 -8.14 -2.37 5.81
N ALA A 215 -7.65 -1.14 5.63
CA ALA A 215 -6.93 -0.42 6.67
C ALA A 215 -7.81 -0.12 7.89
N THR A 216 -9.10 0.23 7.67
CA THR A 216 -10.05 0.49 8.77
C THR A 216 -10.31 -0.79 9.57
N ARG A 217 -10.54 -1.91 8.88
CA ARG A 217 -10.74 -3.22 9.50
C ARG A 217 -9.51 -3.66 10.27
N PHE A 218 -8.32 -3.48 9.70
CA PHE A 218 -7.07 -3.81 10.38
C PHE A 218 -6.83 -2.93 11.60
N LEU A 219 -7.07 -1.62 11.49
CA LEU A 219 -6.97 -0.69 12.61
C LEU A 219 -7.96 -1.02 13.74
N THR A 220 -9.18 -1.40 13.40
CA THR A 220 -10.19 -1.86 14.38
C THR A 220 -9.71 -3.14 15.07
N TYR A 221 -9.21 -4.12 14.32
CA TYR A 221 -8.71 -5.36 14.89
C TYR A 221 -7.52 -5.13 15.84
N LEU A 222 -6.64 -4.16 15.54
CA LEU A 222 -5.53 -3.80 16.43
C LEU A 222 -6.00 -3.32 17.81
N SER A 223 -7.19 -2.71 17.91
CA SER A 223 -7.73 -2.17 19.17
C SER A 223 -8.75 -3.08 19.85
N THR A 224 -9.51 -3.88 19.10
CA THR A 224 -10.63 -4.67 19.63
C THR A 224 -10.44 -6.19 19.53
N GLU A 225 -9.41 -6.66 18.80
CA GLU A 225 -9.21 -8.07 18.43
C GLU A 225 -10.42 -8.70 17.70
N SER A 226 -11.29 -7.86 17.13
CA SER A 226 -12.46 -8.24 16.36
C SER A 226 -12.53 -7.43 15.06
N PHE A 227 -13.07 -8.02 14.00
CA PHE A 227 -13.27 -7.29 12.75
C PHE A 227 -14.70 -6.77 12.68
N PRO A 228 -14.91 -5.53 12.18
CA PRO A 228 -16.23 -5.12 11.76
C PRO A 228 -16.62 -5.92 10.51
N SER A 229 -17.93 -6.09 10.32
CA SER A 229 -18.47 -6.65 9.06
C SER A 229 -17.99 -5.83 7.87
N LEU A 230 -17.75 -6.52 6.75
CA LEU A 230 -17.36 -5.91 5.48
C LEU A 230 -18.38 -4.86 5.02
N ASN A 231 -19.66 -5.21 5.16
CA ASN A 231 -20.80 -4.42 4.69
C ASN A 231 -21.91 -4.45 5.74
N ALA A 232 -22.87 -3.53 5.65
CA ALA A 232 -24.11 -3.59 6.44
C ALA A 232 -25.04 -4.76 6.03
N SER A 233 -24.76 -5.38 4.87
CA SER A 233 -25.57 -6.44 4.26
C SER A 233 -24.78 -7.75 4.18
N HIS A 234 -25.45 -8.88 4.32
CA HIS A 234 -24.86 -10.23 4.27
C HIS A 234 -25.45 -11.06 3.13
N GLY A 235 -24.72 -12.06 2.65
CA GLY A 235 -25.18 -13.03 1.65
C GLY A 235 -25.60 -12.37 0.33
N VAL A 236 -26.79 -12.71 -0.16
CA VAL A 236 -27.33 -12.22 -1.46
C VAL A 236 -27.35 -10.70 -1.54
N GLU A 237 -27.70 -10.00 -0.46
CA GLU A 237 -27.72 -8.53 -0.43
C GLU A 237 -26.31 -7.92 -0.51
N SER A 238 -25.30 -8.59 0.07
CA SER A 238 -23.90 -8.20 -0.11
C SER A 238 -23.46 -8.38 -1.56
N VAL A 239 -23.87 -9.48 -2.22
CA VAL A 239 -23.58 -9.69 -3.64
C VAL A 239 -24.23 -8.58 -4.47
N LYS A 240 -25.51 -8.32 -4.24
CA LYS A 240 -26.28 -7.26 -4.92
C LYS A 240 -25.56 -5.91 -4.84
N ALA A 241 -25.12 -5.52 -3.65
CA ALA A 241 -24.41 -4.25 -3.43
C ALA A 241 -23.09 -4.15 -4.21
N ILE A 242 -22.41 -5.27 -4.45
CA ILE A 242 -21.16 -5.31 -5.23
C ILE A 242 -21.45 -5.28 -6.73
N VAL A 243 -22.37 -6.13 -7.22
CA VAL A 243 -22.68 -6.21 -8.65
C VAL A 243 -23.34 -4.94 -9.19
N ALA A 244 -24.13 -4.25 -8.36
CA ALA A 244 -24.72 -2.95 -8.69
C ALA A 244 -23.69 -1.83 -8.96
N ARG A 245 -22.42 -2.01 -8.58
CA ARG A 245 -21.34 -1.03 -8.87
C ARG A 245 -20.83 -1.08 -10.31
N THR A 246 -21.33 -2.00 -11.13
CA THR A 246 -20.99 -2.12 -12.55
C THR A 246 -22.09 -1.56 -13.44
N LYS A 247 -21.69 -0.94 -14.56
CA LYS A 247 -22.64 -0.54 -15.61
C LYS A 247 -23.10 -1.76 -16.40
N TYR A 248 -24.39 -1.86 -16.64
CA TYR A 248 -25.03 -2.91 -17.42
C TYR A 248 -25.49 -2.37 -18.80
N PRO A 249 -25.65 -3.24 -19.82
CA PRO A 249 -25.43 -4.69 -19.80
C PRO A 249 -23.94 -5.07 -19.61
N ALA A 250 -23.69 -6.19 -18.94
CA ALA A 250 -22.34 -6.68 -18.64
C ALA A 250 -22.24 -8.19 -18.84
N THR A 251 -21.15 -8.66 -19.44
CA THR A 251 -20.89 -10.10 -19.58
C THR A 251 -20.34 -10.69 -18.29
N LYS A 252 -20.48 -12.01 -18.10
CA LYS A 252 -19.82 -12.76 -17.00
C LYS A 252 -18.34 -12.40 -16.87
N ASN A 253 -17.60 -12.38 -18.00
CA ASN A 253 -16.18 -12.04 -18.03
C ASN A 253 -15.90 -10.59 -17.56
N VAL A 254 -16.78 -9.63 -17.90
CA VAL A 254 -16.66 -8.25 -17.43
C VAL A 254 -16.88 -8.18 -15.91
N LEU A 255 -17.89 -8.89 -15.38
CA LEU A 255 -18.16 -8.96 -13.94
C LEU A 255 -16.98 -9.59 -13.19
N MET A 256 -16.47 -10.72 -13.66
CA MET A 256 -15.27 -11.39 -13.11
C MET A 256 -14.08 -10.43 -13.04
N LYS A 257 -13.73 -9.79 -14.17
CA LYS A 257 -12.57 -8.90 -14.27
C LYS A 257 -12.70 -7.64 -13.41
N LYS A 258 -13.92 -7.08 -13.29
CA LYS A 258 -14.15 -5.82 -12.56
C LYS A 258 -14.41 -6.00 -11.08
N LEU A 259 -15.07 -7.08 -10.69
CA LEU A 259 -15.63 -7.25 -9.34
C LEU A 259 -15.22 -8.56 -8.67
N GLY A 260 -14.72 -9.56 -9.40
CA GLY A 260 -14.43 -10.89 -8.85
C GLY A 260 -13.44 -10.88 -7.68
N TRP A 261 -12.56 -9.87 -7.62
CA TRP A 261 -11.60 -9.65 -6.55
C TRP A 261 -12.22 -9.10 -5.25
N ARG A 262 -13.49 -8.66 -5.24
CA ARG A 262 -14.19 -8.21 -4.03
C ARG A 262 -14.64 -9.41 -3.20
N LEU A 263 -14.79 -9.18 -1.89
CA LEU A 263 -15.28 -10.18 -0.95
C LEU A 263 -16.79 -10.02 -0.72
N VAL A 264 -17.44 -11.15 -0.54
CA VAL A 264 -18.82 -11.29 -0.07
C VAL A 264 -18.77 -11.89 1.32
N GLU A 265 -19.53 -11.33 2.26
CA GLU A 265 -19.63 -11.81 3.63
C GLU A 265 -21.01 -12.42 3.91
N PHE A 266 -21.03 -13.57 4.58
CA PHE A 266 -22.25 -14.24 5.03
C PHE A 266 -22.51 -13.99 6.52
N ALA A 267 -23.73 -14.30 6.98
CA ALA A 267 -24.16 -14.02 8.35
C ALA A 267 -23.33 -14.75 9.43
N ASP A 268 -22.68 -15.85 9.07
CA ASP A 268 -21.75 -16.60 9.93
C ASP A 268 -20.32 -16.02 9.94
N GLY A 269 -20.09 -14.89 9.25
CA GLY A 269 -18.78 -14.25 9.12
C GLY A 269 -17.87 -14.90 8.07
N LYS A 270 -18.35 -15.91 7.33
CA LYS A 270 -17.60 -16.51 6.23
C LYS A 270 -17.43 -15.48 5.11
N GLN A 271 -16.21 -15.40 4.57
CA GLN A 271 -15.85 -14.51 3.46
C GLN A 271 -15.40 -15.33 2.26
N ILE A 272 -15.97 -15.06 1.09
CA ILE A 272 -15.57 -15.68 -0.18
C ILE A 272 -15.34 -14.61 -1.24
N ARG A 273 -14.52 -14.90 -2.25
CA ARG A 273 -14.35 -13.99 -3.39
C ARG A 273 -15.60 -14.05 -4.26
N LEU A 274 -16.04 -12.90 -4.78
CA LEU A 274 -17.15 -12.85 -5.72
C LEU A 274 -16.84 -13.67 -7.00
N ALA A 275 -15.58 -13.82 -7.39
CA ALA A 275 -15.16 -14.67 -8.49
C ALA A 275 -15.65 -16.13 -8.32
N GLU A 276 -15.55 -16.69 -7.12
CA GLU A 276 -15.96 -18.08 -6.83
C GLU A 276 -17.47 -18.27 -7.02
N LEU A 277 -18.27 -17.23 -6.73
CA LEU A 277 -19.71 -17.23 -6.98
C LEU A 277 -20.02 -17.09 -8.47
N LEU A 278 -19.37 -16.13 -9.14
CA LEU A 278 -19.58 -15.85 -10.56
C LEU A 278 -19.09 -16.99 -11.46
N GLU A 279 -18.16 -17.84 -11.03
CA GLU A 279 -17.74 -19.02 -11.79
C GLU A 279 -18.90 -19.98 -12.07
N ASN A 280 -19.87 -20.05 -11.16
CA ASN A 280 -21.00 -20.99 -11.24
C ASN A 280 -22.19 -20.48 -12.06
N ILE A 281 -22.24 -19.20 -12.44
CA ILE A 281 -23.34 -18.66 -13.26
C ILE A 281 -23.13 -18.94 -14.76
N PRO A 282 -24.19 -19.04 -15.58
CA PRO A 282 -24.06 -19.27 -17.02
C PRO A 282 -23.20 -18.22 -17.74
N SER A 283 -22.48 -18.63 -18.79
CA SER A 283 -21.82 -17.66 -19.68
C SER A 283 -22.88 -16.85 -20.44
N GLY A 284 -22.79 -15.52 -20.39
CA GLY A 284 -23.74 -14.66 -21.08
C GLY A 284 -23.62 -13.19 -20.72
N THR A 285 -24.58 -12.42 -21.22
CA THR A 285 -24.75 -10.99 -20.94
C THR A 285 -25.93 -10.79 -19.99
N TYR A 286 -25.64 -10.18 -18.86
CA TYR A 286 -26.63 -9.80 -17.86
C TYR A 286 -27.07 -8.36 -18.11
N ARG A 287 -28.37 -8.06 -17.96
CA ARG A 287 -28.93 -6.72 -18.22
C ARG A 287 -29.08 -5.90 -16.94
N THR A 288 -29.18 -6.56 -15.79
CA THR A 288 -29.35 -5.94 -14.48
C THR A 288 -28.56 -6.69 -13.41
N PRO A 289 -28.30 -6.06 -12.24
CA PRO A 289 -27.84 -6.77 -11.04
C PRO A 289 -28.73 -7.95 -10.67
N GLU A 290 -30.05 -7.78 -10.74
CA GLU A 290 -31.05 -8.80 -10.43
C GLU A 290 -30.92 -10.03 -11.33
N ASP A 291 -30.58 -9.85 -12.61
CA ASP A 291 -30.33 -10.98 -13.51
C ASP A 291 -29.14 -11.82 -13.07
N VAL A 292 -28.09 -11.20 -12.49
CA VAL A 292 -26.95 -11.95 -11.95
C VAL A 292 -27.38 -12.77 -10.73
N LEU A 293 -28.15 -12.15 -9.83
CA LEU A 293 -28.59 -12.79 -8.57
C LEU A 293 -29.49 -14.01 -8.80
N LYS A 294 -30.27 -14.04 -9.89
CA LYS A 294 -31.11 -15.21 -10.25
C LYS A 294 -30.31 -16.50 -10.49
N HIS A 295 -29.00 -16.41 -10.70
CA HIS A 295 -28.13 -17.54 -11.00
C HIS A 295 -27.15 -17.88 -9.86
N LEU A 296 -27.24 -17.19 -8.72
CA LEU A 296 -26.39 -17.38 -7.55
C LEU A 296 -27.14 -18.08 -6.42
#